data_AF-A0A1H2FK86-F1
#
_entry.id   AF-A0A1H2FK86-F1
#
_cell.length_a   1.000
_cell.length_b   1.000
_cell.length_c   1.000
_cell.angle_alpha   90.00
_cell.angle_beta   90.00
_cell.angle_gamma   90.00
#
_symmetry.space_group_name_H-M   'P 1'
#
loop_
_entity.id
_entity.type
_entity.pdbx_description
1 polymer ?
#
loop_
_entity_poly.entity_id
_entity_poly.type
_entity_poly.pdbx_seq_one_letter_code
_entity_poly.pdbx_strand_id
1 'polypeptide(L)'
;MIKALLLGTALGVIAEIIAYSANLWKYHKTVSPLINSLCMFGLIMGSVSLLQPAIGPGAVFLIGFVIGYAYEWANFLLLDWWVFPDERLLIFRGRQACALALAVTWGLVPVIVAQLSSRLPI
;
A
#
# COMPACT_ATOMS: atom_id res chain seq x y z
N MET A 1 -11.95 1.86 -14.25
CA MET A 1 -11.63 0.60 -13.53
C MET A 1 -10.25 0.08 -13.91
N ILE A 2 -10.01 -0.39 -15.14
CA ILE A 2 -8.72 -0.97 -15.56
C ILE A 2 -7.53 -0.02 -15.31
N LYS A 3 -7.66 1.28 -15.63
CA LYS A 3 -6.62 2.28 -15.35
C LYS A 3 -6.19 2.32 -13.88
N ALA A 4 -7.17 2.34 -12.97
CA ALA A 4 -6.92 2.39 -11.54
C ALA A 4 -6.22 1.12 -11.04
N LEU A 5 -6.62 -0.05 -11.56
CA LEU A 5 -5.95 -1.32 -11.26
C LEU A 5 -4.49 -1.33 -11.74
N LEU A 6 -4.24 -0.93 -12.99
CA LEU A 6 -2.89 -0.89 -13.56
C LEU A 6 -2.00 0.12 -12.84
N LEU A 7 -2.50 1.32 -12.54
CA LEU A 7 -1.77 2.34 -11.79
C LEU A 7 -1.51 1.90 -10.36
N GLY A 8 -2.49 1.29 -9.70
CA GLY A 8 -2.32 0.70 -8.38
C GLY A 8 -1.19 -0.33 -8.38
N THR A 9 -1.25 -1.31 -9.28
CA THR A 9 -0.20 -2.33 -9.44
C THR A 9 1.16 -1.70 -9.72
N ALA A 10 1.24 -0.72 -10.62
CA ALA A 10 2.50 -0.05 -10.96
C ALA A 10 3.10 0.67 -9.74
N LEU A 11 2.29 1.38 -8.96
CA LEU A 11 2.73 2.00 -7.71
C LEU A 11 3.18 0.95 -6.70
N GLY A 12 2.49 -0.19 -6.60
CA GLY A 12 2.89 -1.32 -5.77
C GLY A 12 4.26 -1.83 -6.14
N VAL A 13 4.50 -2.11 -7.43
CA VAL A 13 5.82 -2.56 -7.92
C VAL A 13 6.91 -1.53 -7.61
N ILE A 14 6.65 -0.23 -7.83
CA ILE A 14 7.60 0.83 -7.49
C ILE A 14 7.89 0.85 -5.99
N ALA A 15 6.86 0.75 -5.14
CA ALA A 15 7.01 0.70 -3.69
C ALA A 15 7.85 -0.51 -3.25
N GLU A 16 7.62 -1.69 -3.83
CA GLU A 16 8.40 -2.89 -3.53
C GLU A 16 9.87 -2.76 -3.95
N ILE A 17 10.14 -2.16 -5.12
CA ILE A 17 11.50 -1.90 -5.59
C ILE A 17 12.21 -0.95 -4.60
N ILE A 18 11.57 0.16 -4.23
CA ILE A 18 12.13 1.12 -3.27
C ILE A 18 12.38 0.44 -1.92
N ALA A 19 11.39 -0.32 -1.42
CA ALA A 19 11.51 -1.00 -0.13
C ALA A 19 12.62 -2.04 -0.14
N TYR A 20 12.78 -2.79 -1.23
CA TYR A 20 13.88 -3.73 -1.41
C TYR A 20 15.23 -3.01 -1.45
N SER A 21 15.38 -1.98 -2.29
CA SER A 21 16.64 -1.24 -2.44
C SER A 21 17.07 -0.50 -1.17
N ALA A 22 16.11 0.01 -0.39
CA ALA A 22 16.37 0.68 0.88
C ALA A 22 16.30 -0.26 2.09
N ASN A 23 16.11 -1.56 1.86
CA ASN A 23 16.02 -2.60 2.90
C ASN A 23 15.00 -2.25 4.00
N LEU A 24 13.84 -1.72 3.61
CA LEU A 24 12.78 -1.26 4.51
C LEU A 24 11.97 -2.42 5.10
N TRP A 25 11.70 -3.45 4.29
CA TRP A 25 11.12 -4.71 4.74
C TRP A 25 11.69 -5.88 3.93
N LYS A 26 11.62 -7.07 4.51
CA LYS A 26 12.04 -8.32 3.87
C LYS A 26 10.89 -9.31 3.90
N TYR A 27 10.58 -9.86 2.73
CA TYR A 27 9.60 -10.93 2.63
C TYR A 27 10.19 -12.28 2.97
N HIS A 28 9.41 -13.13 3.63
CA HIS A 28 9.78 -14.53 3.86
C HIS A 28 9.65 -15.38 2.60
N LYS A 29 8.71 -15.04 1.71
CA LYS A 29 8.45 -15.77 0.45
C LYS A 29 8.63 -14.85 -0.74
N THR A 30 9.26 -15.37 -1.79
CA THR A 30 9.56 -14.64 -3.03
C THR A 30 8.32 -14.22 -3.83
N VAL A 31 7.18 -14.89 -3.61
CA VAL A 31 5.92 -14.60 -4.30
C VAL A 31 5.11 -13.51 -3.58
N SER A 32 5.35 -13.27 -2.30
CA SER A 32 4.60 -12.29 -1.50
C SER A 32 4.64 -10.85 -2.05
N PRO A 33 5.78 -10.31 -2.54
CA PRO A 33 5.80 -8.98 -3.17
C PRO A 33 4.88 -8.87 -4.39
N LEU A 34 4.80 -9.94 -5.19
CA LEU A 34 3.94 -9.99 -6.37
C LEU A 34 2.46 -10.00 -5.97
N ILE A 35 2.10 -10.82 -4.99
CA ILE A 35 0.74 -10.86 -4.43
C ILE A 35 0.37 -9.49 -3.84
N ASN A 36 1.28 -8.87 -3.10
CA ASN A 36 1.05 -7.55 -2.50
C ASN A 36 0.80 -6.49 -3.58
N SER A 37 1.65 -6.44 -4.60
CA SER A 37 1.52 -5.48 -5.71
C SER A 37 0.22 -5.67 -6.50
N LEU A 38 -0.14 -6.91 -6.82
CA LEU A 38 -1.34 -7.19 -7.63
C LEU A 38 -2.63 -7.07 -6.81
N CYS A 39 -2.69 -7.72 -5.64
CA CYS A 39 -3.92 -7.81 -4.86
C CYS A 39 -4.11 -6.58 -3.98
N MET A 40 -3.10 -6.21 -3.20
CA MET A 40 -3.25 -5.13 -2.22
C MET A 40 -3.23 -3.77 -2.92
N PHE A 41 -2.17 -3.47 -3.68
CA PHE A 41 -2.06 -2.19 -4.39
C PHE A 41 -2.99 -2.12 -5.62
N GLY A 42 -2.96 -3.14 -6.48
CA GLY A 42 -3.77 -3.18 -7.69
C GLY A 42 -5.26 -3.32 -7.40
N LEU A 43 -5.70 -4.48 -6.94
CA LEU A 43 -7.12 -4.78 -6.76
C LEU A 43 -7.76 -3.96 -5.64
N ILE A 44 -7.21 -3.96 -4.43
CA ILE A 44 -7.86 -3.31 -3.29
C ILE A 44 -7.71 -1.79 -3.36
N MET A 45 -6.48 -1.25 -3.34
CA MET A 45 -6.30 0.21 -3.36
C MET A 45 -6.76 0.83 -4.68
N GLY A 46 -6.53 0.15 -5.81
CA GLY A 46 -7.09 0.59 -7.10
C GLY A 46 -8.62 0.65 -7.09
N SER A 47 -9.32 -0.31 -6.47
CA SER A 47 -10.79 -0.25 -6.34
C SER A 47 -11.24 0.85 -5.39
N VAL A 48 -10.56 1.03 -4.25
CA VAL A 48 -10.86 2.10 -3.28
C VAL A 48 -10.71 3.49 -3.94
N SER A 49 -9.75 3.67 -4.85
CA SER A 49 -9.58 4.92 -5.60
C SER A 49 -10.82 5.34 -6.40
N LEU A 50 -11.63 4.36 -6.86
CA LEU A 50 -12.84 4.62 -7.65
C LEU A 50 -13.94 5.30 -6.83
N LEU A 51 -13.85 5.28 -5.50
CA LEU A 51 -14.80 5.97 -4.61
C LEU A 51 -14.52 7.48 -4.54
N GLN A 52 -13.34 7.95 -4.94
CA GLN A 52 -12.93 9.35 -4.76
C GLN A 52 -13.91 10.39 -5.31
N PRO A 53 -14.54 10.21 -6.49
CA PRO A 53 -15.52 11.16 -6.99
C PRO A 53 -16.78 11.27 -6.12
N ALA A 54 -17.14 10.22 -5.37
CA ALA A 54 -18.36 10.17 -4.56
C ALA A 54 -18.14 10.66 -3.13
N ILE A 55 -17.02 10.31 -2.50
CA ILE A 55 -16.78 10.58 -1.08
C ILE A 55 -15.60 11.55 -0.82
N GLY A 56 -14.93 12.00 -1.88
CA GLY A 56 -13.79 12.90 -1.80
C GLY A 56 -12.47 12.24 -1.38
N PRO A 57 -11.34 12.96 -1.54
CA PRO A 57 -10.00 12.41 -1.30
C PRO A 57 -9.71 12.12 0.18
N GLY A 58 -10.27 12.91 1.10
CA GLY A 58 -10.06 12.71 2.54
C GLY A 58 -10.67 11.41 3.06
N ALA A 59 -11.89 11.07 2.63
CA ALA A 59 -12.53 9.81 3.00
C ALA A 59 -11.84 8.61 2.34
N VAL A 60 -11.44 8.73 1.07
CA VAL A 60 -10.64 7.70 0.37
C VAL A 60 -9.30 7.45 1.07
N PHE A 61 -8.61 8.51 1.48
CA PHE A 61 -7.38 8.40 2.26
C PHE A 61 -7.62 7.63 3.56
N LEU A 62 -8.67 7.99 4.31
CA LEU A 62 -8.99 7.32 5.57
C LEU A 62 -9.30 5.84 5.39
N ILE A 63 -10.05 5.47 4.35
CA ILE A 63 -10.32 4.07 4.01
C ILE A 63 -9.03 3.33 3.69
N GLY A 64 -8.18 3.88 2.81
CA GLY A 64 -6.89 3.28 2.47
C GLY A 64 -5.96 3.15 3.68
N PHE A 65 -5.95 4.16 4.56
CA PHE A 65 -5.20 4.15 5.81
C PHE A 65 -5.66 3.02 6.74
N VAL A 66 -6.97 2.89 6.96
CA VAL A 66 -7.53 1.84 7.84
C VAL A 66 -7.22 0.46 7.28
N ILE A 67 -7.40 0.26 5.97
CA ILE A 67 -7.09 -1.00 5.30
C ILE A 67 -5.60 -1.32 5.44
N GLY A 68 -4.71 -0.36 5.15
CA GLY A 68 -3.27 -0.54 5.28
C GLY A 68 -2.86 -0.88 6.72
N TYR A 69 -3.38 -0.14 7.70
CA TYR A 69 -3.10 -0.38 9.11
C TYR A 69 -3.55 -1.77 9.57
N ALA A 70 -4.77 -2.17 9.20
CA ALA A 70 -5.29 -3.49 9.52
C ALA A 70 -4.48 -4.60 8.85
N TYR A 71 -4.02 -4.38 7.61
CA TYR A 71 -3.19 -5.32 6.87
C TYR A 71 -1.80 -5.49 7.51
N GLU A 72 -1.15 -4.41 7.94
CA GLU A 72 0.11 -4.49 8.69
C GLU A 72 -0.05 -5.25 10.01
N TRP A 73 -1.14 -5.02 10.74
CA TRP A 73 -1.44 -5.78 11.95
C TRP A 73 -1.72 -7.25 11.67
N ALA A 74 -2.48 -7.56 10.62
CA ALA A 74 -2.70 -8.93 10.18
C ALA A 74 -1.38 -9.59 9.81
N ASN A 75 -0.46 -8.86 9.17
CA ASN A 75 0.88 -9.33 8.89
C ASN A 75 1.67 -9.68 10.16
N PHE A 76 1.67 -8.80 11.16
CA PHE A 76 2.39 -9.06 12.42
C PHE A 76 1.80 -10.16 13.28
N LEU A 77 0.50 -10.39 13.22
CA LEU A 77 -0.20 -11.33 14.11
C LEU A 77 -0.41 -12.71 13.50
N LEU A 78 -0.63 -12.78 12.18
CA LEU A 78 -1.15 -13.99 11.53
C LEU A 78 -0.42 -14.35 10.25
N LEU A 79 -0.23 -13.39 9.34
CA LEU A 79 0.23 -13.71 7.98
C LEU A 79 1.73 -13.99 7.94
N ASP A 80 2.51 -13.21 8.69
CA ASP A 80 3.97 -13.28 8.72
C ASP A 80 4.59 -13.30 7.31
N TRP A 81 4.11 -12.42 6.42
CA TRP A 81 4.57 -12.35 5.03
C TRP A 81 5.86 -11.55 4.90
N TRP A 82 6.02 -10.47 5.68
CA TRP A 82 7.25 -9.68 5.75
C TRP A 82 7.56 -9.18 7.15
N VAL A 83 8.83 -8.82 7.36
CA VAL A 83 9.34 -8.20 8.59
C VAL A 83 10.08 -6.91 8.30
N PHE A 84 10.00 -5.98 9.24
CA PHE A 84 10.85 -4.78 9.28
C PHE A 84 12.18 -5.14 9.96
N PRO A 85 13.33 -5.04 9.28
CA PRO A 85 14.63 -5.27 9.90
C PRO A 85 14.79 -4.40 11.16
N ASP A 86 15.23 -5.02 12.26
CA ASP A 86 15.38 -4.38 13.58
C ASP A 86 14.09 -3.72 14.13
N GLU A 87 12.92 -4.10 13.61
CA GLU A 87 11.64 -3.44 13.83
C GLU A 87 11.67 -1.94 13.51
N ARG A 88 12.33 -1.58 12.40
CA ARG A 88 12.48 -0.18 11.97
C ARG A 88 11.97 0.06 10.57
N LEU A 89 11.35 1.22 10.39
CA LEU A 89 11.02 1.79 9.10
C LEU A 89 11.56 3.22 9.07
N LEU A 90 12.70 3.43 8.41
CA LEU A 90 13.44 4.70 8.44
C LEU A 90 13.76 5.14 9.89
N ILE A 91 13.13 6.22 10.36
CA ILE A 91 13.29 6.77 11.71
C ILE A 91 12.30 6.17 12.72
N PHE A 92 11.26 5.46 12.26
CA PHE A 92 10.23 4.87 13.10
C PHE A 92 10.72 3.55 13.68
N ARG A 93 10.49 3.33 14.98
CA ARG A 93 10.95 2.14 15.71
C ARG A 93 9.79 1.47 16.44
N GLY A 94 9.78 0.15 16.40
CA GLY A 94 8.75 -0.70 16.99
C GLY A 94 7.58 -0.91 16.05
N ARG A 95 6.96 -2.09 16.17
CA ARG A 95 5.89 -2.57 15.27
C ARG A 95 4.77 -1.57 15.05
N GLN A 96 4.28 -0.94 16.12
CA GLN A 96 3.19 0.04 16.03
C GLN A 96 3.58 1.28 15.23
N ALA A 97 4.78 1.81 15.44
CA ALA A 97 5.24 2.99 14.71
C ALA A 97 5.47 2.68 13.24
N CYS A 98 6.03 1.52 12.92
CA CYS A 98 6.20 1.05 11.54
C CYS A 98 4.84 0.86 10.85
N ALA A 99 3.88 0.18 11.50
CA ALA A 99 2.53 0.01 10.96
C ALA A 99 1.83 1.34 10.72
N LEU A 100 1.93 2.28 11.67
CA LEU A 100 1.30 3.59 11.52
C LEU A 100 1.93 4.39 10.38
N ALA A 101 3.26 4.45 10.31
CA ALA A 101 3.97 5.16 9.26
C ALA A 101 3.64 4.58 7.89
N LEU A 102 3.63 3.25 7.77
CA LEU A 102 3.29 2.60 6.51
C LEU A 102 1.81 2.78 6.17
N ALA A 103 0.88 2.70 7.14
CA ALA A 103 -0.55 2.96 6.93
C ALA A 103 -0.83 4.36 6.36
N VAL A 104 -0.08 5.38 6.78
CA VAL A 104 -0.16 6.72 6.16
C VAL A 104 0.18 6.64 4.68
N THR A 105 1.26 5.95 4.32
CA THR A 105 1.64 5.78 2.90
C THR A 105 0.60 4.97 2.12
N TRP A 106 0.05 3.90 2.72
CA TRP A 106 -1.05 3.11 2.16
C TRP A 106 -2.29 3.96 1.87
N GLY A 107 -2.65 4.89 2.77
CA GLY A 107 -3.77 5.83 2.57
C GLY A 107 -3.57 6.78 1.38
N LEU A 108 -2.32 7.14 1.06
CA LEU A 108 -2.02 8.00 -0.09
C LEU A 108 -2.18 7.26 -1.42
N VAL A 109 -1.98 5.94 -1.47
CA VAL A 109 -2.04 5.14 -2.70
C VAL A 109 -3.35 5.35 -3.47
N PRO A 110 -4.55 5.09 -2.91
CA PRO A 110 -5.80 5.25 -3.66
C PRO A 110 -6.04 6.70 -4.10
N VAL A 111 -5.57 7.69 -3.33
CA VAL A 111 -5.69 9.12 -3.70
C VAL A 111 -4.83 9.43 -4.93
N ILE A 112 -3.57 8.99 -4.93
CA ILE A 112 -2.65 9.17 -6.05
C ILE A 112 -3.19 8.45 -7.29
N VAL A 113 -3.66 7.20 -7.13
CA VAL A 113 -4.24 6.42 -8.23
C VAL A 113 -5.44 7.14 -8.86
N ALA A 114 -6.35 7.68 -8.05
CA ALA A 114 -7.51 8.41 -8.56
C ALA A 114 -7.10 9.67 -9.33
N GLN A 115 -6.15 10.45 -8.78
CA GLN A 115 -5.65 11.66 -9.43
C GLN A 115 -4.98 11.34 -10.77
N LEU A 116 -4.09 10.35 -10.82
CA LEU A 116 -3.43 9.95 -12.07
C LEU A 116 -4.41 9.35 -13.08
N SER A 117 -5.33 8.51 -12.63
CA SER A 117 -6.36 7.89 -13.49
C SER A 117 -7.22 8.94 -14.20
N SER A 118 -7.53 10.06 -13.53
CA SER A 118 -8.30 11.16 -14.10
C SER A 118 -7.56 11.96 -15.18
N ARG A 119 -6.23 11.88 -15.23
CA ARG A 119 -5.37 12.66 -16.13
C ARG A 119 -4.89 11.89 -17.35
N LEU A 120 -4.95 10.55 -17.33
CA LEU A 120 -4.51 9.75 -18.46
C LEU A 120 -5.62 9.67 -19.53
N PRO A 121 -5.31 9.95 -20.82
CA PRO A 121 -6.22 9.69 -21.92
C PRO A 121 -6.55 8.18 -22.00
N ILE A 122 -7.70 7.84 -22.61
CA ILE A 122 -8.29 6.48 -22.65
C ILE A 122 -7.24 5.41 -22.90
#